data_AF-A0A4V3GK14-F1
#
_entry.id   AF-A0A4V3GK14-F1
#
_cell.length_a   1.000
_cell.length_b   1.000
_cell.length_c   1.000
_cell.angle_alpha   90.00
_cell.angle_beta   90.00
_cell.angle_gamma   90.00
#
_symmetry.space_group_name_H-M   'P 1'
#
loop_
_entity.id
_entity.type
_entity.pdbx_description
1 polymer ?
#
loop_
_entity_poly.entity_id
_entity_poly.type
_entity_poly.pdbx_seq_one_letter_code
_entity_poly.pdbx_strand_id
1 'polypeptide(L)'
;METRTEIQVRFTEQERDGLTALAAGLRGVAESDLTEEDALVAALELALTRLIEDFEVPDPAARDQVQRARDNLRANWIRGSATL
;
A
#
# COMPACT_ATOMS: atom_id res chain seq x y z
N MET A 1 -9.98 -9.58 -18.28
CA MET A 1 -8.62 -10.08 -17.98
C MET A 1 -7.97 -9.03 -17.13
N GLU A 2 -7.71 -9.32 -15.85
CA GLU A 2 -6.86 -8.44 -15.04
C GLU A 2 -5.43 -8.60 -15.55
N THR A 3 -4.88 -7.53 -16.13
CA THR A 3 -3.48 -7.47 -16.53
C THR A 3 -2.66 -7.15 -15.29
N ARG A 4 -2.34 -8.16 -14.47
CA ARG A 4 -1.38 -7.97 -13.36
C ARG A 4 0.04 -7.92 -13.91
N THR A 5 0.82 -6.96 -13.43
CA THR A 5 2.26 -6.90 -13.67
C THR A 5 2.97 -7.52 -12.48
N GLU A 6 3.75 -8.56 -12.71
CA GLU A 6 4.58 -9.16 -11.67
C GLU A 6 5.82 -8.29 -11.42
N ILE A 7 6.09 -7.99 -10.15
CA ILE A 7 7.32 -7.35 -9.71
C ILE A 7 8.04 -8.27 -8.73
N GLN A 8 9.36 -8.45 -8.90
CA GLN A 8 10.19 -9.14 -7.93
C GLN A 8 10.84 -8.13 -7.00
N VAL A 9 10.53 -8.25 -5.70
CA VAL A 9 11.11 -7.41 -4.65
C VAL A 9 12.04 -8.26 -3.81
N ARG A 10 13.22 -7.71 -3.46
CA ARG A 10 14.16 -8.35 -2.54
C ARG A 10 14.06 -7.68 -1.19
N PHE A 11 13.87 -8.47 -0.15
CA PHE A 11 13.84 -8.04 1.23
C PHE A 11 14.99 -8.68 2.00
N THR A 12 15.53 -7.93 2.95
CA THR A 12 16.26 -8.48 4.10
C THR A 12 15.31 -9.30 4.98
N GLU A 13 15.88 -10.10 5.89
CA GLU A 13 15.06 -10.86 6.85
C GLU A 13 14.19 -9.92 7.71
N GLN A 14 14.74 -8.79 8.15
CA GLN A 14 14.03 -7.83 9.00
C GLN A 14 12.88 -7.15 8.24
N GLU A 15 13.06 -6.80 6.97
CA GLU A 15 12.00 -6.22 6.14
C GLU A 15 10.88 -7.24 5.88
N ARG A 16 11.24 -8.51 5.69
CA ARG A 16 10.27 -9.60 5.56
C ARG A 16 9.44 -9.77 6.83
N ASP A 17 10.09 -9.78 8.00
CA ASP A 17 9.40 -9.86 9.30
C ASP A 17 8.41 -8.70 9.47
N GLY A 18 8.79 -7.50 9.03
CA GLY A 18 7.91 -6.32 9.01
C GLY A 18 6.69 -6.51 8.11
N LEU A 19 6.87 -7.03 6.90
CA LEU A 19 5.76 -7.32 5.97
C LEU A 19 4.82 -8.39 6.54
N THR A 20 5.36 -9.48 7.10
CA THR A 20 4.56 -10.53 7.73
C THR A 20 3.77 -10.00 8.93
N ALA A 21 4.38 -9.15 9.76
CA ALA A 21 3.70 -8.50 10.89
C ALA A 21 2.59 -7.55 10.43
N LEU A 22 2.83 -6.76 9.37
CA LEU A 22 1.82 -5.89 8.78
C LEU A 22 0.63 -6.69 8.27
N ALA A 23 0.88 -7.78 7.52
CA ALA A 23 -0.18 -8.66 7.04
C ALA A 23 -1.00 -9.24 8.20
N ALA A 24 -0.34 -9.72 9.26
CA ALA A 24 -1.03 -10.23 10.46
C ALA A 24 -1.90 -9.16 11.14
N GLY A 25 -1.38 -7.94 11.31
CA GLY A 25 -2.15 -6.82 11.88
C GLY A 25 -3.37 -6.46 11.04
N LEU A 26 -3.19 -6.36 9.72
CA LEU A 26 -4.27 -6.07 8.78
C LEU A 26 -5.34 -7.16 8.76
N ARG A 27 -4.98 -8.44 8.83
CA ARG A 27 -5.96 -9.54 8.98
C ARG A 27 -6.81 -9.36 10.22
N GLY A 28 -6.19 -8.96 11.33
CA GLY A 28 -6.89 -8.69 12.60
C GLY A 28 -7.88 -7.52 12.50
N VAL A 29 -7.54 -6.47 11.75
CA VAL A 29 -8.41 -5.29 11.57
C VAL A 29 -9.49 -5.52 10.51
N ALA A 30 -9.15 -6.18 9.41
CA ALA A 30 -10.05 -6.43 8.28
C ALA A 30 -11.05 -7.55 8.55
N GLU A 31 -10.77 -8.41 9.54
CA GLU A 31 -11.42 -9.71 9.73
C GLU A 31 -11.45 -10.54 8.43
N SER A 32 -10.39 -10.43 7.63
CA SER A 32 -10.30 -11.00 6.28
C SER A 32 -8.94 -11.66 6.05
N ASP A 33 -8.90 -12.65 5.17
CA ASP A 33 -7.67 -13.39 4.85
C ASP A 33 -6.83 -12.62 3.82
N LEU A 34 -6.12 -11.60 4.31
CA LEU A 34 -5.24 -10.77 3.49
C LEU A 34 -3.89 -11.47 3.24
N THR A 35 -3.38 -11.34 2.03
CA THR A 35 -2.06 -11.86 1.66
C THR A 35 -0.95 -10.85 1.99
N GLU A 36 0.32 -11.26 1.86
CA GLU A 36 1.45 -10.33 1.92
C GLU A 36 1.44 -9.34 0.74
N GLU A 37 0.88 -9.72 -0.42
CA GLU A 37 0.67 -8.82 -1.56
C GLU A 37 -0.32 -7.72 -1.18
N ASP A 38 -1.44 -8.08 -0.55
CA ASP A 38 -2.43 -7.10 -0.07
C ASP A 38 -1.82 -6.17 0.98
N ALA A 39 -1.02 -6.71 1.90
CA ALA A 39 -0.31 -5.91 2.89
C ALA A 39 0.69 -4.93 2.25
N LEU A 40 1.38 -5.33 1.18
CA LEU A 40 2.27 -4.44 0.45
C LEU A 40 1.49 -3.31 -0.25
N VAL A 41 0.34 -3.62 -0.84
CA VAL A 41 -0.54 -2.60 -1.44
C VAL A 41 -1.06 -1.63 -0.37
N ALA A 42 -1.39 -2.14 0.83
CA ALA A 42 -1.75 -1.32 1.98
C ALA A 42 -0.62 -0.35 2.39
N ALA A 43 0.61 -0.87 2.48
CA ALA A 43 1.77 -0.07 2.83
C ALA A 43 2.03 1.04 1.80
N LEU A 44 1.87 0.74 0.51
CA LEU A 44 2.00 1.73 -0.56
C LEU A 44 0.95 2.84 -0.43
N GLU A 45 -0.31 2.48 -0.18
CA GLU A 45 -1.38 3.45 -0.01
C GLU A 45 -1.15 4.37 1.19
N LEU A 46 -0.73 3.80 2.32
CA LEU A 46 -0.37 4.56 3.51
C LEU A 46 0.82 5.49 3.23
N ALA A 47 1.87 5.00 2.59
CA ALA A 47 3.04 5.80 2.25
C ALA A 47 2.68 6.98 1.34
N LEU A 48 1.86 6.76 0.30
CA LEU A 48 1.39 7.83 -0.58
C LEU A 48 0.53 8.85 0.17
N THR A 49 -0.33 8.40 1.08
CA THR A 49 -1.15 9.28 1.93
C THR A 49 -0.27 10.14 2.82
N ARG A 50 0.72 9.55 3.49
CA ARG A 50 1.67 10.27 4.35
C ARG A 50 2.48 11.30 3.57
N LEU A 51 2.92 10.97 2.35
CA LEU A 51 3.58 11.92 1.45
C LEU A 51 2.73 13.16 1.11
N ILE A 52 1.41 13.04 1.10
CA ILE A 52 0.49 14.16 0.83
C ILE A 52 0.15 14.94 2.09
N GLU A 53 -0.06 14.23 3.20
CA GLU A 53 -0.62 14.81 4.44
C GLU A 53 0.46 15.33 5.39
N ASP A 54 1.55 14.59 5.53
CA ASP A 54 2.59 14.88 6.54
C ASP A 54 3.83 15.55 5.93
N PHE A 55 4.05 15.39 4.63
CA PHE A 55 5.24 15.91 3.94
C PHE A 55 4.88 16.93 2.86
N GLU A 56 5.74 17.93 2.68
CA GLU A 56 5.65 18.86 1.56
C GLU A 56 6.46 18.30 0.38
N VAL A 57 5.78 17.70 -0.60
CA VAL A 57 6.40 17.30 -1.86
C VAL A 57 6.75 18.58 -2.65
N PRO A 58 8.04 18.94 -2.81
CA PRO A 58 8.40 20.28 -3.29
C PRO A 58 8.09 20.53 -4.76
N ASP A 59 8.16 19.46 -5.58
CA ASP A 59 7.82 19.53 -6.99
C ASP A 59 6.29 19.32 -7.17
N PRO A 60 5.56 20.32 -7.70
CA PRO A 60 4.13 20.20 -7.95
C PRO A 60 3.78 19.03 -8.88
N ALA A 61 4.61 18.72 -9.87
CA ALA A 61 4.34 17.61 -10.79
C ALA A 61 4.45 16.25 -10.08
N ALA A 62 5.46 16.08 -9.23
CA ALA A 62 5.59 14.91 -8.37
C ALA A 62 4.43 14.80 -7.37
N ARG A 63 3.99 15.92 -6.78
CA ARG A 63 2.82 15.94 -5.88
C ARG A 63 1.55 15.46 -6.59
N ASP A 64 1.29 15.97 -7.79
CA ASP A 64 0.15 15.55 -8.61
C ASP A 64 0.24 14.06 -8.98
N GLN A 65 1.45 13.56 -9.24
CA GLN A 65 1.68 12.14 -9.50
C GLN A 65 1.36 11.27 -8.26
N VAL A 66 1.83 11.65 -7.07
CA VAL A 66 1.55 10.95 -5.81
C VAL A 66 0.04 10.95 -5.52
N GLN A 67 -0.61 12.11 -5.69
CA GLN A 67 -2.05 12.29 -5.52
C GLN A 67 -2.84 11.33 -6.43
N ARG A 68 -2.55 11.33 -7.73
CA ARG A 68 -3.20 10.44 -8.70
C ARG A 68 -2.93 8.96 -8.40
N ALA A 69 -1.70 8.62 -8.01
CA ALA A 69 -1.35 7.24 -7.68
C ALA A 69 -2.15 6.73 -6.48
N ARG A 70 -2.25 7.52 -5.41
CA ARG A 70 -3.06 7.20 -4.22
C ARG A 70 -4.52 7.02 -4.60
N ASP A 71 -5.10 7.99 -5.30
CA ASP A 71 -6.52 7.97 -5.64
C ASP A 71 -6.87 6.80 -6.58
N ASN A 72 -5.99 6.48 -7.54
CA ASN A 72 -6.13 5.28 -8.37
C ASN A 72 -6.06 3.99 -7.56
N LEU A 73 -5.13 3.88 -6.60
CA LEU A 73 -5.00 2.70 -5.76
C LEU A 73 -6.24 2.51 -4.88
N ARG A 74 -6.77 3.59 -4.28
CA ARG A 74 -8.04 3.57 -3.52
C ARG A 74 -9.25 3.17 -4.35
N ALA A 75 -9.32 3.59 -5.62
CA ALA A 75 -10.45 3.31 -6.49
C ALA A 75 -10.49 1.86 -7.00
N ASN A 76 -9.34 1.20 -7.11
CA ASN A 76 -9.22 -0.12 -7.76
C ASN A 76 -8.87 -1.26 -6.81
N TRP A 77 -8.40 -0.96 -5.60
CA TRP A 77 -8.15 -1.99 -4.62
C TRP A 77 -9.45 -2.43 -3.97
N ILE A 78 -9.77 -3.73 -4.06
CA ILE A 78 -10.90 -4.35 -3.38
C ILE A 78 -10.60 -4.38 -1.89
N ARG A 79 -10.83 -3.23 -1.25
CA ARG A 79 -10.84 -3.09 0.19
C ARG A 79 -11.97 -3.97 0.72
N GLY A 80 -11.62 -5.08 1.35
CA GLY A 80 -12.35 -5.45 2.57
C GLY A 80 -12.27 -4.27 3.57
N SER A 81 -12.99 -4.33 4.68
CA SER A 81 -13.17 -3.24 5.66
C SER A 81 -11.90 -2.55 6.21
N ALA A 82 -10.70 -3.03 5.90
CA ALA A 82 -9.43 -2.41 6.29
C ALA A 82 -9.06 -1.24 5.38
N THR A 83 -9.58 -0.07 5.72
CA THR A 83 -8.93 1.21 5.38
C THR A 83 -7.92 1.55 6.47
N LEU A 84 -6.64 1.77 6.08
CA LEU A 84 -5.62 2.39 6.93
C LEU A 84 -5.68 3.91 6.85
#